data_AF-A0A7R9JKA3-F1
#
_entry.id   AF-A0A7R9JKA3-F1
#
_cell.length_a   1.000
_cell.length_b   1.000
_cell.length_c   1.000
_cell.angle_alpha   90.00
_cell.angle_beta   90.00
_cell.angle_gamma   90.00
#
_symmetry.space_group_name_H-M   'P 1'
#
loop_
_entity.id
_entity.type
_entity.pdbx_description
1 polymer ?
#
loop_
_entity_poly.entity_id
_entity_poly.type
_entity_poly.pdbx_seq_one_letter_code
_entity_poly.pdbx_strand_id
1 'polypeptide(L)'
;AKCFDFSSRRHSKPEDISSFSTKRCTAWFREYTSPDDPDTLGPDGMEKFCEDIGVEPENVVMLVLAWKMNAHQMGFFTEQEWLKGLVDLQ
;
A
#
# COMPACT_ATOMS: atom_id res chain seq x y z
N ALA A 1 25.20 41.34 5.09
CA ALA A 1 25.55 40.15 4.31
C ALA A 1 25.79 38.98 5.26
N LYS A 2 25.16 37.84 4.95
CA LYS A 2 25.38 36.46 5.40
C LYS A 2 24.87 36.05 6.79
N CYS A 3 23.93 35.12 6.70
CA CYS A 3 23.11 34.49 7.71
C CYS A 3 23.89 33.52 8.60
N PHE A 4 23.31 33.34 9.79
CA PHE A 4 23.27 32.15 10.63
C PHE A 4 23.49 30.83 9.86
N ASP A 5 24.49 30.04 10.26
CA ASP A 5 24.35 28.57 10.38
C ASP A 5 25.59 28.00 11.08
N PHE A 6 25.42 27.31 12.22
CA PHE A 6 26.08 26.00 12.39
C PHE A 6 25.43 25.15 13.48
N SER A 7 24.91 24.01 13.02
CA SER A 7 24.74 22.76 13.77
C SER A 7 23.63 22.69 14.82
N SER A 8 22.38 22.72 14.34
CA SER A 8 21.38 21.82 14.92
C SER A 8 21.58 20.45 14.27
N ARG A 9 22.33 19.57 14.96
CA ARG A 9 22.40 18.14 14.64
C ARG A 9 20.97 17.62 14.67
N ARG A 10 20.36 17.48 13.49
CA ARG A 10 19.11 16.74 13.33
C ARG A 10 19.40 15.30 13.72
N HIS A 11 19.07 14.98 14.97
CA HIS A 11 19.02 13.62 15.45
C HIS A 11 17.85 12.96 14.72
N SER A 12 18.16 12.28 13.61
CA SER A 12 17.20 11.42 12.94
C SER A 12 16.88 10.28 13.91
N LYS A 13 15.78 10.40 14.65
CA LYS A 13 15.27 9.26 15.41
C LYS A 13 14.98 8.12 14.41
N PRO A 14 15.39 6.87 14.70
CA PRO A 14 14.90 5.72 13.97
C PRO A 14 13.47 5.44 14.45
N GLU A 15 12.53 6.32 14.12
CA GLU A 15 11.11 6.10 14.42
C GLU A 15 10.53 5.17 13.34
N ASP A 16 10.46 3.90 13.74
CA ASP A 16 9.39 2.96 13.44
C ASP A 16 9.37 2.32 12.04
N ILE A 17 10.30 1.37 11.87
CA ILE A 17 10.22 0.33 10.82
C ILE A 17 9.29 -0.82 11.28
N SER A 18 8.89 -0.84 12.56
CA SER A 18 8.21 -2.00 13.19
C SER A 18 6.68 -1.92 13.27
N SER A 19 6.08 -0.74 13.10
CA SER A 19 4.62 -0.59 13.16
C SER A 19 4.00 -0.38 11.78
N PHE A 20 2.95 -1.15 11.51
CA PHE A 20 2.10 -0.93 10.34
C PHE A 20 1.52 0.49 10.38
N SER A 21 1.67 1.24 9.29
CA SER A 21 1.13 2.59 9.18
C SER A 21 -0.02 2.61 8.18
N THR A 22 -1.25 2.76 8.70
CA THR A 22 -2.45 2.93 7.87
C THR A 22 -2.28 4.02 6.82
N LYS A 23 -1.60 5.13 7.18
CA LYS A 23 -1.33 6.24 6.24
C LYS A 23 -0.44 5.81 5.08
N ARG A 24 0.59 5.01 5.33
CA ARG A 24 1.47 4.48 4.26
C ARG A 24 0.71 3.46 3.42
N CYS A 25 -0.14 2.64 4.03
CA CYS A 25 -0.94 1.65 3.33
C CYS A 25 -1.98 2.29 2.38
N THR A 26 -2.68 3.34 2.82
CA THR A 26 -3.55 4.16 1.96
C THR A 26 -2.76 4.84 0.85
N ALA A 27 -1.59 5.41 1.15
CA ALA A 27 -0.76 6.03 0.12
C ALA A 27 -0.34 5.02 -0.95
N TRP A 28 -0.02 3.79 -0.55
CA TRP A 28 0.33 2.71 -1.46
C TRP A 28 -0.86 2.25 -2.31
N PHE A 29 -2.06 2.13 -1.71
CA PHE A 29 -3.29 1.82 -2.47
C PHE A 29 -3.51 2.80 -3.62
N ARG A 30 -3.28 4.10 -3.37
CA ARG A 30 -3.44 5.16 -4.37
C ARG A 30 -2.51 5.07 -5.56
N GLU A 31 -1.39 4.35 -5.44
CA GLU A 31 -0.48 4.09 -6.56
C GLU A 31 -1.07 3.13 -7.61
N TYR A 32 -2.13 2.40 -7.24
CA TYR A 32 -2.81 1.40 -8.07
C TYR A 32 -4.24 1.82 -8.48
N THR A 33 -4.72 2.97 -8.02
CA THR A 33 -6.04 3.51 -8.37
C THR A 33 -5.94 4.64 -9.40
N SER A 34 -7.05 4.96 -10.06
CA SER A 34 -7.12 6.09 -11.00
C SER A 34 -7.82 7.30 -10.36
N PRO A 35 -7.67 8.51 -10.94
CA PRO A 35 -8.43 9.68 -10.50
C PRO A 35 -9.94 9.53 -10.65
N ASP A 36 -10.39 8.69 -11.59
CA ASP A 36 -11.81 8.45 -11.88
C ASP A 36 -12.44 7.45 -10.90
N ASP A 37 -11.63 6.55 -10.33
CA ASP A 37 -12.04 5.57 -9.32
C ASP A 37 -10.97 5.45 -8.21
N PRO A 38 -10.91 6.42 -7.28
CA PRO A 38 -9.86 6.48 -6.27
C PRO A 38 -10.06 5.51 -5.10
N ASP A 39 -11.27 4.96 -4.95
CA ASP A 39 -11.65 4.09 -3.83
C ASP A 39 -11.60 2.60 -4.21
N THR A 40 -11.37 2.30 -5.50
CA THR A 40 -11.33 0.95 -6.04
C THR A 40 -10.07 0.74 -6.87
N LEU A 41 -9.30 -0.28 -6.50
CA LEU A 41 -8.26 -0.86 -7.35
C LEU A 41 -8.96 -1.82 -8.33
N GLY A 42 -8.92 -1.49 -9.62
CA GLY A 42 -9.47 -2.32 -10.70
C GLY A 42 -8.42 -3.16 -11.43
N PRO A 43 -8.77 -3.82 -12.54
CA PRO A 43 -7.91 -4.76 -13.25
C PRO A 43 -6.54 -4.18 -13.66
N ASP A 44 -6.51 -2.96 -14.20
CA ASP A 44 -5.26 -2.30 -14.59
C ASP A 44 -4.33 -2.06 -13.39
N GLY A 45 -4.92 -1.67 -12.25
CA GLY A 45 -4.20 -1.52 -10.98
C GLY A 45 -3.74 -2.85 -10.39
N MET A 46 -4.56 -3.90 -10.56
CA MET A 46 -4.25 -5.26 -10.12
C MET A 46 -3.07 -5.84 -10.87
N GLU A 47 -2.97 -5.64 -12.19
CA GLU A 47 -1.81 -6.06 -12.98
C GLU A 47 -0.54 -5.41 -12.46
N LYS A 48 -0.53 -4.08 -12.29
CA LYS A 48 0.60 -3.34 -11.73
C LYS A 48 0.95 -3.80 -10.30
N PHE A 49 -0.05 -4.05 -9.46
CA PHE A 49 0.17 -4.54 -8.10
C PHE A 49 0.83 -5.92 -8.10
N CYS A 50 0.37 -6.83 -8.95
CA CYS A 50 0.93 -8.16 -9.12
C CYS A 50 2.40 -8.10 -9.60
N GLU A 51 2.69 -7.23 -10.58
CA GLU A 51 4.04 -6.96 -11.06
C GLU A 51 4.97 -6.46 -9.94
N ASP A 52 4.53 -5.47 -9.16
CA ASP A 52 5.35 -4.85 -8.11
C ASP A 52 5.74 -5.83 -6.99
N ILE A 53 4.88 -6.80 -6.67
CA ILE A 53 5.17 -7.83 -5.67
C ILE A 53 5.74 -9.12 -6.28
N GLY A 54 5.93 -9.16 -7.61
CA GLY A 54 6.55 -10.27 -8.33
C GLY A 54 5.74 -11.55 -8.35
N VAL A 55 4.41 -11.44 -8.40
CA VAL A 55 3.50 -12.59 -8.46
C VAL A 55 2.59 -12.49 -9.69
N GLU A 56 2.18 -13.64 -10.21
CA GLU A 56 1.15 -13.69 -11.24
C GLU A 56 -0.24 -13.61 -10.59
N PRO A 57 -1.26 -13.02 -11.25
CA PRO A 57 -2.63 -12.96 -10.73
C PRO A 57 -3.23 -14.33 -10.38
N GLU A 58 -2.81 -15.38 -11.11
CA GLU A 58 -3.25 -16.76 -10.92
C GLU A 58 -2.47 -17.51 -9.82
N ASN A 59 -1.42 -16.88 -9.27
CA ASN A 59 -0.59 -17.48 -8.25
C ASN A 59 -1.39 -17.68 -6.94
N VAL A 60 -1.18 -18.82 -6.28
CA VAL A 60 -1.83 -19.13 -4.99
C VAL A 60 -1.61 -18.05 -3.94
N VAL A 61 -0.47 -17.34 -3.98
CA VAL A 61 -0.18 -16.22 -3.08
C VAL A 61 -1.22 -15.10 -3.24
N MET A 62 -1.59 -14.76 -4.48
CA MET A 62 -2.62 -13.75 -4.76
C MET A 62 -4.00 -14.20 -4.34
N LEU A 63 -4.33 -15.48 -4.52
CA LEU A 63 -5.59 -16.04 -4.07
C LEU A 63 -5.71 -15.98 -2.55
N VAL A 64 -4.64 -16.31 -1.82
CA VAL A 64 -4.61 -16.21 -0.36
C VAL A 64 -4.70 -14.75 0.09
N LEU A 65 -4.05 -13.82 -0.62
CA LEU A 65 -4.14 -12.39 -0.33
C LEU A 65 -5.57 -11.85 -0.52
N ALA A 66 -6.21 -12.18 -1.64
CA ALA A 66 -7.60 -11.79 -1.90
C ALA A 66 -8.56 -12.35 -0.83
N TRP A 67 -8.30 -13.58 -0.37
CA TRP A 67 -9.04 -14.18 0.75
C TRP A 67 -8.81 -13.42 2.06
N LYS A 68 -7.57 -13.02 2.36
CA LYS A 68 -7.23 -12.21 3.54
C LYS A 68 -7.87 -10.83 3.52
N MET A 69 -7.94 -10.20 2.36
CA MET A 69 -8.65 -8.93 2.14
C MET A 69 -10.18 -9.09 2.18
N ASN A 70 -10.69 -10.33 2.17
CA ASN A 70 -12.11 -10.65 2.05
C ASN A 70 -12.76 -9.97 0.84
N ALA A 71 -12.07 -10.06 -0.30
CA ALA A 71 -12.46 -9.40 -1.53
C ALA A 71 -13.81 -9.90 -2.06
N HIS A 72 -14.70 -8.97 -2.36
CA HIS A 72 -16.03 -9.27 -2.89
C HIS A 72 -16.02 -9.63 -4.38
N GLN A 73 -15.10 -9.07 -5.15
CA GLN A 73 -15.09 -9.18 -6.60
C GLN A 73 -13.69 -9.54 -7.11
N MET A 74 -13.61 -10.53 -8.01
CA MET A 74 -12.34 -10.94 -8.60
C MET A 74 -11.75 -9.82 -9.46
N GLY A 75 -10.46 -9.53 -9.26
CA GLY A 75 -9.75 -8.48 -9.98
C GLY A 75 -9.98 -7.07 -9.44
N PHE A 76 -10.69 -6.94 -8.31
CA PHE A 76 -10.96 -5.65 -7.69
C PHE A 76 -10.72 -5.70 -6.18
N PHE A 77 -10.20 -4.60 -5.63
CA PHE A 77 -10.17 -4.37 -4.19
C PHE A 77 -10.65 -2.96 -3.88
N THR A 78 -11.50 -2.83 -2.88
CA THR A 78 -11.81 -1.53 -2.27
C THR A 78 -10.70 -1.12 -1.30
N GLU A 79 -10.57 0.18 -1.02
CA GLU A 79 -9.61 0.66 -0.02
C GLU A 79 -9.85 -0.02 1.35
N GLN A 80 -11.11 -0.32 1.69
CA GLN A 80 -11.47 -0.99 2.94
C GLN A 80 -10.96 -2.43 3.00
N GLU A 81 -11.14 -3.21 1.93
CA GLU A 81 -10.64 -4.58 1.82
C GLU A 81 -9.12 -4.61 1.89
N TRP A 82 -8.47 -3.69 1.18
CA TRP A 82 -7.02 -3.51 1.16
C TRP A 82 -6.45 -3.22 2.55
N LEU A 83 -6.98 -2.19 3.23
CA LEU A 83 -6.53 -1.80 4.56
C LEU A 83 -6.76 -2.90 5.57
N LYS A 84 -7.94 -3.52 5.57
CA LYS A 84 -8.26 -4.62 6.48
C LYS A 84 -7.30 -5.79 6.28
N GLY A 85 -7.14 -6.26 5.05
CA GLY A 85 -6.31 -7.41 4.76
C GLY A 85 -4.83 -7.20 5.10
N LEU A 86 -4.28 -6.02 4.80
CA LEU A 86 -2.86 -5.73 5.08
C LEU A 86 -2.58 -5.41 6.55
N VAL A 87 -3.57 -4.87 7.29
CA VAL A 87 -3.48 -4.77 8.76
C VAL A 87 -3.45 -6.17 9.40
N ASP A 88 -4.33 -7.06 8.96
CA ASP A 88 -4.44 -8.43 9.48
C ASP A 88 -3.21 -9.31 9.15
N LEU A 89 -2.38 -8.88 8.19
CA LEU A 89 -1.16 -9.57 7.76
C LEU A 89 0.11 -9.13 8.50
N GLN A 90 0.02 -8.14 9.39
CA GLN A 90 1.15 -7.69 10.23
C GLN A 90 1.65 -8.78 11.19
#